data_AF-A0A359F007-F1
#
_entry.id   AF-A0A359F007-F1
#
_cell.length_a   1.000
_cell.length_b   1.000
_cell.length_c   1.000
_cell.angle_alpha   90.00
_cell.angle_beta   90.00
_cell.angle_gamma   90.00
#
_symmetry.space_group_name_H-M   'P 1'
#
loop_
_entity.id
_entity.type
_entity.pdbx_description
1 polymer ?
#
loop_
_entity_poly.entity_id
_entity_poly.type
_entity_poly.pdbx_seq_one_letter_code
_entity_poly.pdbx_strand_id
1 'polypeptide(L)' 'MAAELAEAEGIDQLTDQHWTVIRFMRKEYAEKGTGPTVRVLGKTSGVSVKELYQLFPKGPAKIAARIAGIPKPRGCI' A
#
# COMPACT_ATOMS: atom_id res chain seq x y z
N MET A 1 2.92 3.51 15.32
CA MET A 1 3.74 2.82 14.29
C MET A 1 3.18 2.97 12.87
N ALA A 2 1.95 2.55 12.55
CA ALA A 2 1.41 2.70 11.18
C ALA A 2 1.11 4.17 10.79
N ALA A 3 0.62 4.98 11.73
CA ALA A 3 0.33 6.41 11.50
C ALA A 3 1.61 7.23 11.27
N GLU A 4 2.67 6.99 12.03
CA GLU A 4 3.97 7.68 11.85
C GLU A 4 4.61 7.37 10.49
N LEU A 5 4.49 6.12 10.02
CA LEU A 5 4.94 5.73 8.68
C LEU A 5 4.10 6.38 7.57
N ALA A 6 2.82 6.61 7.84
CA ALA A 6 1.90 7.30 6.94
C ALA A 6 2.28 8.79 6.85
N GLU A 7 2.49 9.47 7.98
CA GLU A 7 2.99 10.86 8.03
C GLU A 7 4.32 11.02 7.28
N ALA A 8 5.27 10.11 7.50
CA ALA A 8 6.56 10.13 6.78
C ALA A 8 6.41 9.97 5.24
N GLU A 9 5.32 9.34 4.79
CA GLU A 9 4.99 9.18 3.38
C GLU A 9 4.07 10.29 2.84
N GLY A 10 3.69 11.26 3.67
CA GLY A 10 2.81 12.37 3.31
C GLY A 10 1.32 12.04 3.41
N ILE A 11 0.96 11.15 4.33
CA ILE A 11 -0.42 10.73 4.60
C ILE A 11 -0.75 11.11 6.04
N ASP A 12 -1.40 12.25 6.23
CA ASP A 12 -1.82 12.73 7.55
C ASP A 12 -2.87 11.81 8.20
N GLN A 13 -3.74 11.18 7.40
CA GLN A 13 -4.82 10.32 7.91
C GLN A 13 -5.00 9.04 7.09
N LEU A 14 -4.89 7.90 7.78
CA LEU A 14 -5.22 6.58 7.24
C LEU A 14 -6.73 6.37 7.22
N THR A 15 -7.37 6.69 6.09
CA THR A 15 -8.80 6.41 5.86
C THR A 15 -9.07 4.91 5.59
N ASP A 16 -10.34 4.51 5.55
CA ASP A 16 -10.75 3.12 5.22
C ASP A 16 -10.21 2.62 3.88
N GLN A 17 -10.06 3.52 2.90
CA GLN A 17 -9.45 3.18 1.61
C GLN A 17 -7.99 2.75 1.78
N HIS A 18 -7.23 3.42 2.66
CA HIS A 18 -5.86 3.04 2.97
C HIS A 18 -5.81 1.67 3.64
N TRP A 19 -6.70 1.43 4.61
CA TRP A 19 -6.78 0.13 5.30
C TRP A 19 -7.18 -1.01 4.37
N THR A 20 -8.08 -0.76 3.42
CA THR A 20 -8.46 -1.72 2.38
C THR A 20 -7.25 -2.13 1.56
N VAL A 21 -6.47 -1.15 1.10
CA VAL A 21 -5.22 -1.36 0.36
C VAL A 21 -4.19 -2.14 1.18
N ILE A 22 -3.97 -1.78 2.45
CA ILE A 22 -3.02 -2.43 3.36
C ILE A 22 -3.42 -3.89 3.65
N ARG A 23 -4.70 -4.15 3.96
CA ARG A 23 -5.21 -5.50 4.20
C ARG A 23 -5.11 -6.36 2.96
N PHE A 24 -5.44 -5.79 1.79
CA PHE A 24 -5.30 -6.48 0.51
C PHE A 24 -3.85 -6.84 0.22
N MET A 25 -2.91 -5.93 0.48
CA MET A 25 -1.49 -6.22 0.37
C MET A 25 -1.05 -7.39 1.25
N ARG A 26 -1.49 -7.45 2.51
CA ARG A 26 -1.20 -8.61 3.38
C ARG A 26 -1.80 -9.90 2.84
N LYS A 27 -3.02 -9.86 2.31
CA LYS A 27 -3.69 -11.04 1.75
C LYS A 27 -2.97 -11.54 0.48
N GLU A 28 -2.69 -10.66 -0.47
CA GLU A 28 -1.94 -11.00 -1.69
C GLU A 28 -0.52 -11.48 -1.36
N TYR A 29 0.15 -10.88 -0.37
CA TYR A 29 1.45 -11.37 0.08
C TYR A 29 1.36 -12.76 0.71
N ALA A 30 0.32 -13.04 1.49
CA ALA A 30 0.09 -14.38 2.04
C ALA A 30 -0.24 -15.41 0.95
N GLU A 31 -0.95 -15.03 -0.12
CA GLU A 31 -1.34 -15.94 -1.21
C GLU A 31 -0.27 -16.11 -2.29
N LYS A 32 0.44 -15.04 -2.67
CA LYS A 32 1.40 -15.01 -3.78
C LYS A 32 2.86 -14.82 -3.35
N GLY A 33 3.11 -14.57 -2.07
CA GLY A 33 4.45 -14.26 -1.55
C GLY A 33 5.00 -12.90 -1.98
N THR A 34 4.22 -12.09 -2.72
CA THR A 34 4.68 -10.84 -3.33
C THR A 34 3.63 -9.74 -3.17
N GLY A 35 4.07 -8.51 -2.91
CA GLY A 35 3.18 -7.36 -2.76
C GLY A 35 2.50 -6.97 -4.10
N PRO A 36 1.20 -6.63 -4.09
CA PRO A 36 0.48 -6.25 -5.30
C PRO A 36 0.91 -4.87 -5.83
N THR A 37 0.77 -4.68 -7.14
CA THR A 37 1.14 -3.43 -7.84
C THR A 37 0.04 -2.37 -7.79
N VAL A 38 0.41 -1.12 -8.06
CA VAL A 38 -0.48 0.07 -8.14
C VAL A 38 -1.73 -0.19 -8.99
N ARG A 39 -1.57 -0.99 -10.05
CA ARG A 39 -2.63 -1.33 -11.00
C ARG A 39 -3.70 -2.23 -10.38
N VAL A 40 -3.30 -3.17 -9.52
CA VAL A 40 -4.24 -4.03 -8.78
C VAL A 40 -4.92 -3.22 -7.68
N LEU A 41 -4.17 -2.33 -7.02
CA LEU A 41 -4.74 -1.42 -6.03
C LEU A 41 -5.86 -0.57 -6.63
N GLY A 42 -5.65 0.06 -7.79
CA GLY A 42 -6.70 0.86 -8.44
C GLY A 42 -7.90 0.05 -8.87
N LYS A 43 -7.68 -1.19 -9.33
CA LYS A 43 -8.76 -2.07 -9.76
C LYS A 43 -9.59 -2.63 -8.59
N THR A 44 -8.94 -2.95 -7.47
CA THR A 44 -9.58 -3.60 -6.32
C THR A 44 -10.20 -2.59 -5.36
N SER A 45 -9.54 -1.45 -5.14
CA SER A 45 -10.07 -0.42 -4.24
C SER A 45 -11.21 0.39 -4.88
N GLY A 46 -11.41 0.26 -6.20
CA GLY A 46 -12.39 1.04 -6.96
C GLY A 46 -11.99 2.51 -7.12
N VAL A 47 -10.79 2.87 -6.64
CA VAL A 47 -10.28 4.22 -6.61
C VAL A 47 -9.39 4.44 -7.83
N SER A 48 -9.61 5.52 -8.58
CA SER A 48 -8.84 5.79 -9.78
C SER A 48 -7.35 5.97 -9.46
N VAL A 49 -6.46 5.73 -10.43
CA VAL A 49 -5.01 5.96 -10.26
C VAL A 49 -4.75 7.36 -9.70
N LYS A 50 -5.51 8.36 -10.16
CA LYS A 50 -5.42 9.75 -9.72
C LYS A 50 -5.70 9.93 -8.23
N GLU A 51 -6.78 9.34 -7.72
CA GLU A 51 -7.12 9.35 -6.30
C GLU A 51 -6.14 8.51 -5.47
N LEU A 52 -5.63 7.40 -6.00
CA LEU A 52 -4.57 6.64 -5.34
C LEU A 52 -3.29 7.46 -5.16
N TYR A 53 -2.93 8.31 -6.12
CA TYR A 53 -1.84 9.28 -5.95
C TYR A 53 -2.20 10.42 -5.00
N GLN A 54 -3.48 10.75 -4.81
CA GLN A 54 -3.89 11.71 -3.78
C GLN A 54 -3.85 11.10 -2.38
N LEU A 55 -4.26 9.85 -2.23
CA LEU A 55 -4.19 9.08 -0.98
C LEU A 55 -2.73 8.72 -0.66
N PHE A 56 -1.92 8.41 -1.66
CA PHE A 56 -0.54 7.95 -1.51
C PHE A 56 0.41 8.68 -2.48
N PRO A 57 0.86 9.91 -2.16
CA PRO A 57 1.59 10.77 -3.10
C PRO A 57 2.96 10.22 -3.52
N LYS A 58 3.66 9.49 -2.65
CA LYS A 58 4.99 8.91 -2.95
C LYS A 58 4.95 7.50 -3.57
N GLY A 59 3.77 6.98 -3.90
CA GLY A 59 3.60 5.70 -4.56
C GLY A 59 2.75 4.71 -3.75
N PRO A 60 1.48 4.46 -4.15
CA PRO A 60 0.52 3.67 -3.36
C PRO A 60 1.00 2.26 -3.04
N ALA A 61 1.61 1.55 -4.00
CA ALA A 61 2.11 0.20 -3.74
C ALA A 61 3.27 0.18 -2.74
N LYS A 62 4.19 1.15 -2.83
CA LYS A 62 5.36 1.21 -1.94
C LYS A 62 4.97 1.59 -0.53
N ILE A 63 4.13 2.61 -0.39
CA ILE A 63 3.65 3.09 0.91
C ILE A 63 2.79 2.02 1.57
N ALA A 64 1.84 1.45 0.83
CA ALA A 64 1.01 0.38 1.37
C ALA A 64 1.83 -0.83 1.79
N ALA A 65 2.89 -1.22 1.06
CA ALA A 65 3.74 -2.34 1.45
C ALA A 65 4.49 -2.04 2.75
N ARG A 66 4.98 -0.79 2.87
CA ARG A 66 5.70 -0.32 4.04
C ARG A 66 4.80 -0.27 5.28
N ILE A 67 3.57 0.25 5.14
CA ILE A 67 2.58 0.32 6.23
C ILE A 67 2.03 -1.08 6.56
N ALA A 68 1.85 -1.95 5.56
CA ALA A 68 1.43 -3.33 5.76
C ALA A 68 2.46 -4.17 6.51
N GLY A 69 3.70 -3.69 6.63
CA GLY A 69 4.81 -4.43 7.23
C GLY A 69 5.28 -5.57 6.34
N ILE A 70 5.07 -5.47 5.02
CA ILE A 70 5.60 -6.45 4.06
C ILE A 70 7.10 -6.18 3.93
N PRO A 71 7.96 -7.10 4.40
CA PRO A 71 9.39 -6.96 4.20
C PRO A 71 9.67 -7.05 2.70
N LYS A 72 10.49 -6.13 2.20
CA LYS A 72 11.02 -6.17 0.83
C LYS A 72 11.47 -7.61 0.54
N PRO A 73 11.03 -8.25 -0.56
CA PRO A 73 11.45 -9.62 -0.85
C PRO A 73 12.98 -9.69 -0.79
N ARG A 74 13.49 -10.59 0.05
CA ARG A 74 14.93 -10.91 0.13
C ARG A 74 15.34 -11.45 -1.23
N GLY A 75 15.85 -10.58 -2.09
CA GLY A 75 16.22 -10.91 -3.46
C GLY A 75 17.16 -9.88 -4.07
N CYS A 76 18.15 -9.44 -3.30
CA CYS A 76 19.40 -8.92 -3.83
C CYS A 76 20.54 -9.57 -3.05
N ILE A 77 21.03 -10.70 -3.55
CA ILE A 77 22.47 -10.95 -3.67
C ILE A 77 22.77 -11.06 -5.16
#